data_AF-A0A382PYJ5-F1
#
_entry.id   AF-A0A382PYJ5-F1
#
_cell.length_a   1.000
_cell.length_b   1.000
_cell.length_c   1.000
_cell.angle_alpha   90.00
_cell.angle_beta   90.00
_cell.angle_gamma   90.00
#
_symmetry.space_group_name_H-M   'P 1'
#
loop_
_entity.id
_entity.type
_entity.pdbx_description
1 polymer ?
#
loop_
_entity_poly.entity_id
_entity_poly.type
_entity_poly.pdbx_seq_one_letter_code
_entity_poly.pdbx_strand_id
1 'polypeptide(L)'
;QELTLLAILTHGTNTPNQSEEVLFTTAKNKLGKILIYNKNIEDYFSKIIVTTFSPYLSKDLAEIAIKELGDLNRFFRSQNVIEKTKFIEKRIFTVEKDLENSEEKLKNFQIQNRQVSSPNLLLEQGHLITEVDIQKNIYITLKQQLEMAKIELIQKSSILAIVDSPQLDFEPVNKNPILSAVMSGIIGTGFGLFIAFFLYYVKNTDVAKKRKLRTINRLLIRNILLLGKDKFILWNINILLVLGLPFILSRKSVIPVYFGLYSFKGLILVITFNMIFIISFFLLIASYLRKKKQL
;
A
#
# COMPACT_ATOMS: atom_id res chain seq x y z
N GLN A 1 -10.47 -13.02 8.52
CA GLN A 1 -11.24 -12.98 7.26
C GLN A 1 -10.29 -12.47 6.20
N GLU A 2 -10.01 -13.27 5.20
CA GLU A 2 -9.24 -12.85 4.03
C GLU A 2 -10.18 -12.09 3.11
N LEU A 3 -9.91 -10.82 2.88
CA LEU A 3 -10.66 -9.96 1.96
C LEU A 3 -9.88 -9.86 0.67
N THR A 4 -10.57 -9.83 -0.47
CA THR A 4 -9.92 -9.55 -1.76
C THR A 4 -9.39 -8.12 -1.78
N LEU A 5 -8.33 -7.85 -2.55
CA LEU A 5 -7.78 -6.50 -2.67
C LEU A 5 -8.84 -5.49 -3.15
N LEU A 6 -9.71 -5.92 -4.07
CA LEU A 6 -10.83 -5.10 -4.55
C LEU A 6 -11.77 -4.71 -3.39
N ALA A 7 -12.11 -5.67 -2.53
CA ALA A 7 -12.93 -5.41 -1.34
C ALA A 7 -12.20 -4.47 -0.37
N ILE A 8 -10.92 -4.74 -0.06
CA ILE A 8 -10.09 -3.90 0.82
C ILE A 8 -10.05 -2.44 0.34
N LEU A 9 -9.95 -2.22 -0.96
CA LEU A 9 -9.86 -0.87 -1.54
C LEU A 9 -11.22 -0.19 -1.71
N THR A 10 -12.35 -0.90 -1.72
CA THR A 10 -13.67 -0.31 -2.03
C THR A 10 -14.68 -0.42 -0.89
N HIS A 11 -15.26 -1.59 -0.68
CA HIS A 11 -16.43 -1.81 0.19
C HIS A 11 -16.11 -2.51 1.52
N GLY A 12 -14.88 -2.98 1.71
CA GLY A 12 -14.45 -3.70 2.91
C GLY A 12 -15.28 -4.95 3.14
N THR A 13 -15.94 -5.04 4.30
CA THR A 13 -16.81 -6.16 4.67
C THR A 13 -18.26 -6.00 4.24
N ASN A 14 -18.61 -4.86 3.62
CA ASN A 14 -19.99 -4.56 3.26
C ASN A 14 -20.35 -5.15 1.89
N THR A 15 -21.63 -5.37 1.61
CA THR A 15 -22.06 -5.78 0.26
C THR A 15 -21.77 -4.67 -0.75
N PRO A 16 -21.30 -5.00 -1.96
CA PRO A 16 -21.06 -4.02 -3.01
C PRO A 16 -22.38 -3.37 -3.44
N ASN A 17 -22.48 -2.04 -3.30
CA ASN A 17 -23.66 -1.26 -3.69
C ASN A 17 -23.57 -0.69 -5.12
N GLN A 18 -22.48 -0.96 -5.84
CA GLN A 18 -22.17 -0.39 -7.15
C GLN A 18 -21.77 -1.51 -8.12
N SER A 19 -21.84 -1.20 -9.43
CA SER A 19 -21.39 -2.12 -10.48
C SER A 19 -19.89 -2.40 -10.37
N GLU A 20 -19.48 -3.59 -10.83
CA GLU A 20 -18.09 -4.07 -10.75
C GLU A 20 -17.11 -3.13 -11.45
N GLU A 21 -17.50 -2.55 -12.58
CA GLU A 21 -16.67 -1.60 -13.35
C GLU A 21 -16.37 -0.30 -12.58
N VAL A 22 -17.36 0.22 -11.85
CA VAL A 22 -17.20 1.42 -11.00
C VAL A 22 -16.29 1.11 -9.81
N LEU A 23 -16.46 -0.07 -9.20
CA LEU A 23 -15.60 -0.54 -8.12
C LEU A 23 -14.15 -0.69 -8.60
N PHE A 24 -13.93 -1.26 -9.79
CA PHE A 24 -12.60 -1.44 -10.36
C PHE A 24 -11.91 -0.11 -10.64
N THR A 25 -12.63 0.85 -11.24
CA THR A 25 -12.11 2.20 -11.50
C THR A 25 -11.74 2.91 -10.20
N THR A 26 -12.59 2.80 -9.18
CA THR A 26 -12.34 3.37 -7.85
C THR A 26 -11.12 2.73 -7.19
N ALA A 27 -11.00 1.41 -7.26
CA ALA A 27 -9.88 0.67 -6.71
C ALA A 27 -8.56 1.04 -7.41
N LYS A 28 -8.55 1.12 -8.74
CA LYS A 28 -7.39 1.55 -9.53
C LYS A 28 -6.91 2.95 -9.13
N ASN A 29 -7.83 3.90 -8.99
CA ASN A 29 -7.50 5.26 -8.55
C ASN A 29 -6.92 5.31 -7.13
N LYS A 30 -7.44 4.48 -6.21
CA LYS A 30 -6.86 4.37 -4.86
C LYS A 30 -5.50 3.69 -4.87
N LEU A 31 -5.33 2.63 -5.66
CA LEU A 31 -4.07 1.91 -5.80
C LEU A 31 -2.96 2.84 -6.31
N GLY A 32 -3.26 3.70 -7.30
CA GLY A 32 -2.31 4.69 -7.81
C GLY A 32 -1.88 5.76 -6.81
N LYS A 33 -2.62 5.96 -5.70
CA LYS A 33 -2.21 6.84 -4.59
C LYS A 33 -1.38 6.10 -3.54
N ILE A 34 -1.53 4.78 -3.45
CA ILE A 34 -0.87 3.91 -2.47
C ILE A 34 0.51 3.47 -2.97
N LEU A 35 0.60 3.12 -4.26
CA LEU A 35 1.82 2.67 -4.92
C LEU A 35 2.50 3.87 -5.57
N ILE A 36 3.63 4.29 -5.00
CA ILE A 36 4.41 5.41 -5.49
C ILE A 36 5.73 4.88 -6.02
N TYR A 37 6.01 5.17 -7.28
CA TYR A 37 7.30 4.89 -7.89
C TYR A 37 8.18 6.15 -7.79
N ASN A 38 9.28 6.04 -7.06
CA ASN A 38 10.25 7.11 -6.92
C ASN A 38 11.55 6.73 -7.64
N LYS A 39 11.88 7.50 -8.68
CA LYS A 39 13.15 7.41 -9.39
C LYS A 39 13.88 8.72 -9.21
N ASN A 40 14.83 8.74 -8.28
CA ASN A 40 15.72 9.88 -8.14
C ASN A 40 16.86 9.73 -9.15
N ILE A 41 17.17 10.79 -9.91
CA ILE A 41 18.17 10.72 -11.00
C ILE A 41 19.59 10.50 -10.44
N GLU A 42 19.81 10.89 -9.19
CA GLU A 42 21.06 10.71 -8.46
C GLU A 42 21.19 9.33 -7.79
N ASP A 43 20.06 8.62 -7.58
CA ASP A 43 20.08 7.27 -7.02
C ASP A 43 20.24 6.23 -8.13
N TYR A 44 21.18 5.29 -7.97
CA TYR A 44 21.33 4.13 -8.87
C TYR A 44 20.15 3.15 -8.79
N PHE A 45 19.26 3.30 -7.80
CA PHE A 45 18.17 2.38 -7.51
C PHE A 45 16.80 3.06 -7.64
N SER A 46 15.87 2.38 -8.29
CA SER A 46 14.47 2.81 -8.33
C SER A 46 13.72 2.24 -7.14
N LYS A 47 12.95 3.08 -6.43
CA LYS A 47 12.27 2.71 -5.19
C LYS A 47 10.75 2.62 -5.41
N ILE A 48 10.15 1.52 -4.98
CA ILE A 48 8.70 1.35 -4.94
C ILE A 48 8.27 1.53 -3.49
N ILE A 49 7.43 2.52 -3.22
CA ILE A 49 6.94 2.84 -1.88
C ILE A 49 5.45 2.50 -1.83
N VAL A 50 5.06 1.72 -0.83
CA VAL A 50 3.68 1.24 -0.67
C VAL A 50 3.13 1.67 0.68
N THR A 51 2.26 2.69 0.67
CA THR A 51 1.72 3.26 1.91
C THR A 51 0.27 2.86 2.11
N THR A 52 0.01 1.99 3.09
CA THR A 52 -1.34 1.53 3.44
C THR A 52 -1.65 1.75 4.92
N PHE A 53 -2.86 1.39 5.35
CA PHE A 53 -3.28 1.51 6.75
C PHE A 53 -2.68 0.44 7.67
N SER A 54 -2.03 -0.59 7.13
CA SER A 54 -1.46 -1.71 7.88
C SER A 54 -0.07 -2.07 7.33
N PRO A 55 0.96 -2.21 8.18
CA PRO A 55 2.32 -2.54 7.72
C PRO A 55 2.38 -3.90 6.99
N TYR A 56 1.57 -4.88 7.42
CA TYR A 56 1.46 -6.18 6.74
C TYR A 56 0.89 -6.04 5.32
N LEU A 57 -0.19 -5.29 5.17
CA LEU A 57 -0.80 -5.05 3.86
C LEU A 57 0.16 -4.30 2.92
N SER A 58 0.91 -3.33 3.46
CA SER A 58 1.94 -2.61 2.70
C SER A 58 3.01 -3.57 2.17
N LYS A 59 3.51 -4.46 3.02
CA LYS A 59 4.52 -5.45 2.63
C LYS A 59 3.98 -6.43 1.59
N ASP A 60 2.84 -7.06 1.86
CA ASP A 60 2.24 -8.06 0.96
C ASP A 60 1.94 -7.45 -0.41
N LEU A 61 1.39 -6.22 -0.42
CA LEU A 61 1.10 -5.50 -1.65
C LEU A 61 2.38 -5.14 -2.43
N ALA A 62 3.47 -4.79 -1.73
CA ALA A 62 4.76 -4.53 -2.35
C ALA A 62 5.38 -5.80 -2.96
N GLU A 63 5.33 -6.94 -2.25
CA GLU A 63 5.81 -8.22 -2.76
C GLU A 63 5.04 -8.65 -4.02
N ILE A 64 3.70 -8.54 -3.97
CA ILE A 64 2.84 -8.83 -5.13
C ILE A 64 3.15 -7.87 -6.28
N ALA A 65 3.28 -6.57 -6.02
CA ALA A 65 3.58 -5.59 -7.06
C ALA A 65 4.90 -5.88 -7.77
N ILE A 66 5.96 -6.24 -7.03
CA ILE A 66 7.26 -6.62 -7.61
C ILE A 66 7.14 -7.90 -8.44
N LYS A 67 6.41 -8.90 -7.94
CA LYS A 67 6.16 -10.16 -8.66
C LYS A 67 5.43 -9.92 -9.97
N GLU A 68 4.31 -9.20 -9.93
CA GLU A 68 3.51 -8.86 -11.12
C GLU A 68 4.31 -8.02 -12.11
N LEU A 69 5.14 -7.09 -11.64
CA LEU A 69 6.05 -6.34 -12.50
C LEU A 69 7.07 -7.25 -13.18
N GLY A 70 7.62 -8.24 -12.47
CA GLY A 70 8.48 -9.26 -13.02
C GLY A 70 7.78 -10.11 -14.08
N ASP A 71 6.55 -10.52 -13.82
CA ASP A 71 5.72 -11.33 -14.72
C ASP A 71 5.36 -10.56 -16.00
N LEU A 72 4.93 -9.31 -15.87
CA LEU A 72 4.64 -8.42 -17.00
C LEU A 72 5.89 -8.18 -17.86
N ASN A 73 7.03 -7.93 -17.23
CA ASN A 73 8.27 -7.71 -17.96
C ASN A 73 8.69 -8.96 -18.76
N ARG A 74 8.57 -10.14 -18.16
CA ARG A 74 8.80 -11.42 -18.85
C ARG A 74 7.84 -11.58 -20.03
N PHE A 75 6.56 -11.30 -19.84
CA PHE A 75 5.55 -11.38 -20.88
C PHE A 75 5.89 -10.48 -22.09
N PHE A 76 6.10 -9.19 -21.87
CA PHE A 76 6.41 -8.26 -22.97
C PHE A 76 7.71 -8.61 -23.68
N ARG A 77 8.74 -9.08 -22.95
CA ARG A 77 9.97 -9.55 -23.57
C ARG A 77 9.74 -10.77 -24.45
N SER A 78 9.01 -11.77 -23.97
CA SER A 78 8.67 -12.95 -24.78
C SER A 78 7.91 -12.55 -26.04
N GLN A 79 6.96 -11.62 -25.95
CA GLN A 79 6.24 -11.11 -27.12
C GLN A 79 7.20 -10.45 -28.12
N ASN A 80 8.10 -9.58 -27.67
CA ASN A 80 9.09 -8.95 -28.54
C ASN A 80 10.02 -9.97 -29.23
N VAL A 81 10.45 -11.02 -28.50
CA VAL A 81 11.27 -12.09 -29.07
C VAL A 81 10.49 -12.93 -30.09
N ILE A 82 9.21 -13.21 -29.84
CA ILE A 82 8.33 -13.92 -30.79
C ILE A 82 8.15 -13.10 -32.07
N GLU A 83 7.90 -11.80 -31.96
CA GLU A 83 7.78 -10.91 -33.13
C GLU A 83 9.08 -10.85 -33.92
N LYS A 84 10.23 -10.73 -33.24
CA LYS A 84 11.57 -10.78 -33.86
C LYS A 84 11.81 -12.12 -34.57
N THR A 85 11.42 -13.23 -33.96
CA THR A 85 11.55 -14.59 -34.54
C THR A 85 10.74 -14.68 -35.84
N LYS A 86 9.47 -14.26 -35.83
CA LYS A 86 8.61 -14.24 -37.03
C LYS A 86 9.20 -13.36 -38.14
N PHE A 87 9.76 -12.21 -37.77
CA PHE A 87 10.42 -11.32 -38.73
C PHE A 87 11.64 -11.99 -39.38
N ILE A 88 12.50 -12.62 -38.59
CA ILE A 88 13.68 -13.35 -39.07
C ILE A 88 13.27 -14.51 -39.98
N GLU A 89 12.26 -15.30 -39.60
CA GLU A 89 11.73 -16.41 -40.41
C GLU A 89 11.26 -15.93 -41.78
N LYS A 90 10.50 -14.84 -41.83
CA LYS A 90 10.06 -14.23 -43.11
C LYS A 90 11.24 -13.76 -43.95
N ARG A 91 12.28 -13.19 -43.31
CA ARG A 91 13.47 -12.73 -44.03
C ARG A 91 14.30 -13.91 -44.57
N ILE A 92 14.43 -14.99 -43.80
CA ILE A 92 15.09 -16.23 -44.25
C ILE A 92 14.39 -16.75 -45.50
N PHE A 93 13.06 -16.88 -45.51
CA PHE A 93 12.32 -17.35 -46.68
C PHE A 93 12.59 -16.47 -47.92
N THR A 94 12.67 -15.16 -47.74
CA THR A 94 12.97 -14.23 -48.84
C THR A 94 14.40 -14.40 -49.36
N VAL A 95 15.38 -14.47 -48.44
CA VAL A 95 16.81 -14.61 -48.79
C VAL A 95 17.12 -15.98 -49.37
N GLU A 96 16.42 -17.03 -48.94
CA GLU A 96 16.52 -18.37 -49.51
C GLU A 96 16.15 -18.38 -50.99
N LYS A 97 15.08 -17.68 -51.36
CA LYS A 97 14.69 -17.50 -52.76
C LYS A 97 15.70 -16.64 -53.54
N ASP A 98 16.22 -15.58 -52.93
CA ASP A 98 17.24 -14.73 -53.57
C ASP A 98 18.54 -15.53 -53.82
N LEU A 99 18.94 -16.39 -52.86
CA LEU A 99 20.09 -17.28 -52.98
C LEU A 99 19.87 -18.31 -54.09
N GLU A 100 18.71 -18.97 -54.14
CA GLU A 100 18.37 -19.94 -55.19
C GLU A 100 18.46 -19.31 -56.59
N ASN A 101 17.96 -18.08 -56.74
CA ASN A 101 18.06 -17.33 -58.00
C ASN A 101 19.53 -17.02 -58.37
N SER A 102 20.36 -16.60 -57.41
CA SER A 102 21.78 -16.31 -57.67
C SER A 102 22.56 -17.58 -58.01
N GLU A 103 22.26 -18.70 -57.33
CA GLU A 103 22.84 -20.03 -57.65
C GLU A 103 22.41 -20.51 -59.04
N GLU A 104 21.15 -20.29 -59.42
CA GLU A 104 20.66 -20.61 -60.77
C GLU A 104 21.36 -19.78 -61.86
N LYS A 105 21.57 -18.48 -61.64
CA LYS A 105 22.34 -17.63 -62.56
C LYS A 105 23.77 -18.14 -62.74
N LEU A 106 24.45 -18.46 -61.64
CA LEU A 106 25.82 -18.99 -61.68
C LEU A 106 25.86 -20.35 -62.40
N LYS A 107 24.90 -21.23 -62.12
CA LYS A 107 24.74 -22.52 -62.80
C LYS A 107 24.52 -22.34 -64.30
N ASN A 108 23.61 -21.47 -64.70
CA ASN A 108 23.31 -21.20 -66.10
C ASN A 108 24.53 -20.63 -66.84
N PHE A 109 25.26 -19.70 -66.20
CA PHE A 109 26.53 -19.17 -66.74
C PHE A 109 27.56 -20.28 -66.96
N GLN A 110 27.74 -21.20 -65.99
CA GLN A 110 28.68 -22.32 -66.10
C GLN A 110 28.28 -23.35 -67.16
N ILE A 111 26.97 -23.61 -67.32
CA ILE A 111 26.46 -24.52 -68.36
C ILE A 111 26.69 -23.95 -69.77
N GLN A 112 26.43 -22.65 -69.95
CA GLN A 112 26.62 -21.95 -71.22
C GLN A 112 28.10 -21.78 -71.56
N ASN A 113 28.94 -21.51 -70.55
CA ASN A 113 30.37 -21.23 -70.71
C ASN A 113 31.22 -22.34 -70.06
N ARG A 114 31.22 -23.53 -70.66
CA ARG A 114 31.97 -24.69 -70.14
C ARG A 114 33.48 -24.47 -70.05
N GLN A 115 34.03 -23.57 -70.87
CA GLN A 115 35.44 -23.22 -70.89
C GLN A 115 35.59 -21.69 -70.81
N VAL A 116 35.83 -21.19 -69.60
CA VAL A 116 35.98 -19.77 -69.30
C VAL A 116 37.45 -19.39 -69.52
N SER A 117 37.77 -18.82 -70.68
CA SER A 117 39.15 -18.49 -71.06
C SER A 117 39.39 -17.00 -71.25
N SER A 118 38.33 -16.21 -71.51
CA SER A 118 38.48 -14.79 -71.76
C SER A 118 38.49 -14.00 -70.44
N PRO A 119 39.31 -12.93 -70.33
CA PRO A 119 39.36 -12.10 -69.13
C PRO A 119 37.99 -11.54 -68.71
N ASN A 120 37.13 -11.19 -69.66
CA ASN A 120 35.79 -10.67 -69.37
C ASN A 120 34.87 -11.72 -68.75
N LEU A 121 34.89 -12.96 -69.25
CA LEU A 121 34.07 -14.04 -68.69
C LEU A 121 34.57 -14.45 -67.29
N LEU A 122 35.88 -14.36 -67.01
CA LEU A 122 36.43 -14.59 -65.67
C LEU A 122 35.93 -13.55 -64.66
N LEU A 123 35.87 -12.26 -65.05
CA LEU A 123 35.33 -11.21 -64.20
C LEU A 123 33.84 -11.42 -63.90
N GLU A 124 33.05 -11.74 -64.93
CA GLU A 124 31.63 -12.01 -64.78
C GLU A 124 31.36 -13.21 -63.87
N GLN A 125 32.14 -14.30 -64.03
CA GLN A 125 32.09 -15.44 -63.13
C GLN A 125 32.41 -15.05 -61.68
N GLY A 126 33.45 -14.22 -61.47
CA GLY A 126 33.81 -13.71 -60.15
C GLY A 126 32.69 -12.89 -59.50
N HIS A 127 31.99 -12.06 -60.28
CA HIS A 127 30.83 -11.30 -59.81
C HIS A 127 29.68 -12.23 -59.38
N LEU A 128 29.35 -13.24 -60.19
CA LEU A 128 28.28 -14.19 -59.87
C LEU A 128 28.60 -15.04 -58.62
N ILE A 129 29.86 -15.48 -58.46
CA ILE A 129 30.32 -16.18 -57.25
C ILE A 129 30.17 -15.27 -56.03
N THR A 130 30.59 -14.01 -56.15
CA THR A 130 30.48 -13.04 -55.06
C THR A 130 29.01 -12.78 -54.68
N GLU A 131 28.10 -12.71 -55.66
CA GLU A 131 26.65 -12.55 -55.41
C GLU A 131 26.10 -13.75 -54.62
N VAL A 132 26.44 -14.97 -55.01
CA VAL A 132 26.06 -16.20 -54.28
C VAL A 132 26.64 -16.19 -52.86
N ASP A 133 27.92 -15.87 -52.71
CA ASP A 133 28.59 -15.84 -51.40
C ASP A 133 27.96 -14.79 -50.46
N ILE A 134 27.59 -13.62 -50.97
CA ILE A 134 26.87 -12.60 -50.19
C ILE A 134 25.53 -13.15 -49.69
N GLN A 135 24.72 -13.74 -50.58
CA GLN A 135 23.40 -14.27 -50.19
C GLN A 135 23.53 -15.42 -49.20
N LYS A 136 24.51 -16.30 -49.41
CA LYS A 136 24.82 -17.41 -48.51
C LYS A 136 25.23 -16.93 -47.12
N ASN A 137 26.08 -15.90 -47.04
CA ASN A 137 26.49 -15.32 -45.76
C ASN A 137 25.32 -14.66 -45.01
N ILE A 138 24.43 -13.97 -45.73
CA ILE A 138 23.21 -13.40 -45.14
C ILE A 138 22.30 -14.52 -44.60
N TYR A 139 22.09 -15.59 -45.38
CA TYR A 139 21.29 -16.75 -44.97
C TYR A 139 21.83 -17.41 -43.70
N ILE A 140 23.14 -17.69 -43.66
CA ILE A 140 23.81 -18.29 -42.49
C ILE A 140 23.65 -17.38 -41.26
N THR A 141 23.88 -16.08 -41.42
CA THR A 141 23.75 -15.11 -40.32
C THR A 141 22.32 -15.06 -39.76
N LEU A 142 21.32 -15.06 -40.64
CA LEU A 142 19.91 -15.06 -40.22
C LEU A 142 19.52 -16.36 -39.51
N LYS A 143 20.01 -17.53 -39.98
CA LYS A 143 19.82 -18.81 -39.28
C LYS A 143 20.46 -18.80 -37.89
N GLN A 144 21.68 -18.27 -37.76
CA GLN A 144 22.33 -18.11 -36.46
C GLN A 144 21.53 -17.20 -35.52
N GLN A 145 21.04 -16.05 -36.03
CA GLN A 145 20.20 -15.13 -35.25
C GLN A 145 18.87 -15.76 -34.83
N LEU A 146 18.28 -16.60 -35.69
CA LEU A 146 17.07 -17.35 -35.35
C LEU A 146 17.32 -18.30 -34.18
N GLU A 147 18.41 -19.06 -34.21
CA GLU A 147 18.76 -19.96 -33.11
C GLU A 147 19.07 -19.20 -31.81
N MET A 148 19.76 -18.06 -31.90
CA MET A 148 19.96 -17.17 -30.74
C MET A 148 18.63 -16.66 -30.17
N ALA A 149 17.68 -16.26 -31.02
CA ALA A 149 16.37 -15.80 -30.57
C ALA A 149 15.54 -16.92 -29.92
N LYS A 150 15.61 -18.15 -30.44
CA LYS A 150 14.96 -19.32 -29.82
C LYS A 150 15.54 -19.63 -28.44
N ILE A 151 16.87 -19.54 -28.28
CA ILE A 151 17.53 -19.69 -26.98
C ILE A 151 17.04 -18.60 -26.02
N GLU A 152 17.01 -17.35 -26.46
CA GLU A 152 16.53 -16.22 -25.65
C GLU A 152 15.07 -16.42 -25.19
N LEU A 153 14.20 -16.95 -26.05
CA LEU A 153 12.80 -17.20 -25.71
C LEU A 153 12.65 -18.22 -24.57
N ILE A 154 13.50 -19.26 -24.56
CA ILE A 154 13.50 -20.30 -23.53
C ILE A 154 14.18 -19.80 -22.26
N GLN A 155 15.19 -18.94 -22.40
CA GLN A 155 15.96 -18.41 -21.28
C GLN A 155 15.13 -17.40 -20.48
N LYS A 156 14.57 -17.85 -19.35
CA LYS A 156 13.79 -17.02 -18.41
C LYS A 156 14.67 -16.09 -17.56
N SER A 157 15.55 -15.27 -18.15
CA SER A 157 16.33 -14.30 -17.37
C SER A 157 15.47 -13.10 -16.95
N SER A 158 15.38 -12.86 -15.64
CA SER A 158 14.77 -11.65 -15.09
C SER A 158 15.71 -10.47 -15.32
N ILE A 159 15.22 -9.40 -15.97
CA ILE A 159 15.94 -8.12 -16.08
C ILE A 159 15.89 -7.37 -14.75
N LEU A 160 14.88 -7.66 -13.93
CA LEU A 160 14.65 -6.98 -12.67
C LEU A 160 15.51 -7.63 -11.59
N ALA A 161 16.59 -6.93 -11.23
CA ALA A 161 17.42 -7.26 -10.09
C ALA A 161 16.83 -6.59 -8.84
N ILE A 162 16.31 -7.41 -7.93
CA ILE A 162 15.78 -6.93 -6.66
C ILE A 162 16.97 -6.77 -5.72
N VAL A 163 17.27 -5.53 -5.33
CA VAL A 163 18.35 -5.22 -4.39
C VAL A 163 17.89 -5.51 -2.97
N ASP A 164 16.77 -4.90 -2.59
CA ASP A 164 16.14 -5.10 -1.29
C ASP A 164 14.70 -5.61 -1.45
N SER A 165 14.38 -6.66 -0.69
CA SER A 165 13.02 -7.19 -0.64
C SER A 165 12.14 -6.34 0.29
N PRO A 166 10.80 -6.30 0.08
CA PRO A 166 9.91 -5.56 0.96
C PRO A 166 9.99 -6.02 2.41
N GLN A 167 10.18 -5.08 3.33
CA GLN A 167 10.24 -5.32 4.78
C GLN A 167 9.07 -4.66 5.50
N LEU A 168 8.81 -5.08 6.74
CA LEU A 168 7.78 -4.47 7.57
C LEU A 168 8.31 -3.17 8.17
N ASP A 169 7.58 -2.09 7.95
CA ASP A 169 7.85 -0.82 8.62
C ASP A 169 7.36 -0.86 10.07
N PHE A 170 8.25 -0.55 11.01
CA PHE A 170 7.92 -0.46 12.43
C PHE A 170 7.30 0.90 12.80
N GLU A 171 7.55 1.93 12.00
CA GLU A 171 7.11 3.28 12.26
C GLU A 171 6.06 3.76 11.24
N PRO A 172 4.94 4.34 11.70
CA PRO A 172 3.94 4.90 10.80
C PRO A 172 4.43 6.23 10.19
N VAL A 173 4.39 6.32 8.86
CA VAL A 173 4.82 7.50 8.09
C VAL A 173 4.10 8.80 8.49
N ASN A 174 2.85 8.72 8.94
CA ASN A 174 1.99 9.89 9.21
C ASN A 174 1.93 10.31 10.70
N LYS A 175 2.78 9.79 11.59
CA LYS A 175 2.71 10.18 13.02
C LYS A 175 4.04 10.70 13.51
N ASN A 176 4.00 11.94 14.00
CA ASN A 176 5.13 12.59 14.68
C ASN A 176 4.82 12.65 16.18
N PRO A 177 5.19 11.62 16.98
CA PRO A 177 4.85 11.57 18.40
C PRO A 177 5.46 12.75 19.17
N ILE A 178 6.64 13.20 18.77
CA ILE A 178 7.33 14.36 19.34
C ILE A 178 6.51 15.63 19.17
N LEU A 179 6.01 15.91 17.96
CA LEU A 179 5.18 17.09 17.70
C LEU A 179 3.90 17.06 18.54
N SER A 180 3.26 15.89 18.66
CA SER A 180 2.07 15.74 19.49
C SER A 180 2.36 15.97 20.97
N ALA A 181 3.52 15.52 21.46
CA ALA A 181 3.94 15.73 22.84
C ALA A 181 4.20 17.22 23.12
N VAL A 182 4.92 17.91 22.22
CA VAL A 182 5.17 19.36 22.34
C VAL A 182 3.85 20.15 22.35
N MET A 183 2.94 19.85 21.43
CA MET A 183 1.63 20.51 21.38
C MET A 183 0.83 20.26 22.66
N SER A 184 0.83 19.03 23.19
CA SER A 184 0.18 18.72 24.45
C SER A 184 0.80 19.47 25.64
N GLY A 185 2.12 19.66 25.63
CA GLY A 185 2.83 20.43 26.64
C GLY A 185 2.43 21.90 26.63
N ILE A 186 2.38 22.52 25.45
CA ILE A 186 1.97 23.93 25.29
C ILE A 186 0.51 24.13 25.72
N ILE A 187 -0.40 23.27 25.26
CA ILE A 187 -1.82 23.36 25.61
C ILE A 187 -2.01 23.10 27.10
N GLY A 188 -1.37 22.06 27.65
CA GLY A 188 -1.47 21.70 29.07
C GLY A 188 -0.94 22.78 30.00
N THR A 189 0.22 23.38 29.68
CA THR A 189 0.77 24.50 30.46
C THR A 189 -0.09 25.75 30.36
N GLY A 190 -0.60 26.08 29.17
CA GLY A 190 -1.54 27.19 28.97
C GLY A 190 -2.82 27.03 29.80
N PHE A 191 -3.43 25.84 29.77
CA PHE A 191 -4.58 25.52 30.61
C PHE A 191 -4.27 25.56 32.11
N GLY A 192 -3.11 25.04 32.52
CA GLY A 192 -2.67 25.07 33.91
C GLY A 192 -2.50 26.51 34.44
N LEU A 193 -1.86 27.38 33.66
CA LEU A 193 -1.71 28.79 33.99
C LEU A 193 -3.06 29.50 34.04
N PHE A 194 -3.94 29.26 33.07
CA PHE A 194 -5.29 29.82 33.07
C PHE A 194 -6.07 29.45 34.34
N ILE A 195 -6.03 28.18 34.75
CA ILE A 195 -6.67 27.70 35.98
C ILE A 195 -6.04 28.37 37.21
N ALA A 196 -4.71 28.47 37.27
CA ALA A 196 -4.00 29.10 38.39
C ALA A 196 -4.37 30.59 38.54
N PHE A 197 -4.36 31.35 37.44
CA PHE A 197 -4.78 32.75 37.43
C PHE A 197 -6.25 32.91 37.76
N PHE A 198 -7.12 32.04 37.24
CA PHE A 198 -8.54 32.03 37.57
C PHE A 198 -8.76 31.82 39.07
N LEU A 199 -8.09 30.83 39.67
CA LEU A 199 -8.15 30.57 41.11
C LEU A 199 -7.61 31.76 41.93
N TYR A 200 -6.50 32.37 41.48
CA TYR A 200 -5.94 33.56 42.11
C TYR A 200 -6.89 34.76 42.06
N TYR A 201 -7.50 35.03 40.90
CA TYR A 201 -8.49 36.08 40.73
C TYR A 201 -9.68 35.89 41.66
N VAL A 202 -10.22 34.66 41.73
CA VAL A 202 -11.31 34.31 42.66
C VAL A 202 -10.91 34.59 44.11
N LYS A 203 -9.67 34.27 44.51
CA LYS A 203 -9.16 34.46 45.88
C LYS A 203 -8.95 35.93 46.26
N ASN A 204 -8.46 36.76 45.32
CA ASN A 204 -8.11 38.17 45.58
C ASN A 204 -9.25 39.17 45.34
N THR A 205 -10.44 38.72 44.94
CA THR A 205 -11.59 39.61 44.79
C THR A 205 -12.03 40.31 46.10
N ASP A 206 -12.64 41.47 45.94
CA ASP A 206 -13.10 42.34 47.03
C ASP A 206 -14.19 41.69 47.91
N VAL A 207 -14.38 42.10 49.17
CA VAL A 207 -15.25 41.40 50.15
C VAL A 207 -16.71 41.29 49.65
N ALA A 208 -17.22 42.31 48.95
CA ALA A 208 -18.55 42.27 48.34
C ALA A 208 -18.64 41.29 47.14
N LYS A 209 -17.59 41.19 46.32
CA LYS A 209 -17.49 40.24 45.19
C LYS A 209 -17.23 38.81 45.68
N LYS A 210 -16.47 38.63 46.77
CA LYS A 210 -16.27 37.35 47.48
C LYS A 210 -17.58 36.75 47.96
N ARG A 211 -18.54 37.56 48.45
CA ARG A 211 -19.88 37.06 48.82
C ARG A 211 -20.61 36.49 47.62
N LYS A 212 -20.63 37.21 46.48
CA LYS A 212 -21.24 36.71 45.22
C LYS A 212 -20.54 35.45 44.70
N LEU A 213 -19.20 35.41 44.70
CA LEU A 213 -18.42 34.25 44.30
C LEU A 213 -18.61 33.05 45.22
N ARG A 214 -18.72 33.25 46.54
CA ARG A 214 -19.09 32.17 47.48
C ARG A 214 -20.48 31.64 47.21
N THR A 215 -21.44 32.51 46.85
CA THR A 215 -22.78 32.06 46.45
C THR A 215 -22.71 31.25 45.16
N ILE A 216 -21.99 31.72 44.14
CA ILE A 216 -21.80 31.00 42.88
C ILE A 216 -21.09 29.65 43.11
N ASN A 217 -19.97 29.62 43.84
CA ASN A 217 -19.26 28.37 44.15
C ASN A 217 -20.13 27.43 45.00
N ARG A 218 -20.87 27.95 45.98
CA ARG A 218 -21.81 27.13 46.76
C ARG A 218 -22.92 26.58 45.88
N LEU A 219 -23.46 27.37 44.94
CA LEU A 219 -24.45 26.92 43.97
C LEU A 219 -23.88 25.88 43.01
N LEU A 220 -22.66 26.07 42.50
CA LEU A 220 -21.97 25.12 41.63
C LEU A 220 -21.66 23.81 42.36
N ILE A 221 -21.03 23.87 43.53
CA ILE A 221 -20.72 22.68 44.36
C ILE A 221 -22.02 21.98 44.76
N ARG A 222 -23.05 22.74 45.15
CA ARG A 222 -24.36 22.17 45.46
C ARG A 222 -24.96 21.50 44.22
N ASN A 223 -24.93 22.13 43.05
CA ASN A 223 -25.46 21.55 41.82
C ASN A 223 -24.69 20.30 41.40
N ILE A 224 -23.36 20.28 41.50
CA ILE A 224 -22.51 19.11 41.23
C ILE A 224 -22.78 17.97 42.23
N LEU A 225 -22.89 18.29 43.52
CA LEU A 225 -23.23 17.30 44.55
C LEU A 225 -24.67 16.82 44.44
N LEU A 226 -25.59 17.64 43.90
CA LEU A 226 -26.96 17.25 43.61
C LEU A 226 -27.01 16.34 42.37
N LEU A 227 -26.25 16.64 41.31
CA LEU A 227 -26.08 15.77 40.14
C LEU A 227 -25.66 14.35 40.55
N GLY A 228 -24.70 14.23 41.48
CA GLY A 228 -24.26 12.93 42.01
C GLY A 228 -25.18 12.27 43.04
N LYS A 229 -26.30 12.91 43.42
CA LYS A 229 -27.33 12.36 44.32
C LYS A 229 -28.68 12.17 43.64
N ASP A 230 -28.85 12.76 42.45
CA ASP A 230 -30.05 12.63 41.66
C ASP A 230 -30.12 11.21 41.07
N LYS A 231 -31.17 10.49 41.49
CA LYS A 231 -31.38 9.10 41.10
C LYS A 231 -31.60 8.96 39.61
N PHE A 232 -32.29 9.93 39.00
CA PHE A 232 -32.60 9.89 37.57
C PHE A 232 -31.31 10.01 36.76
N ILE A 233 -30.42 10.93 37.17
CA ILE A 233 -29.15 11.17 36.47
C ILE A 233 -28.20 9.98 36.65
N LEU A 234 -28.03 9.47 37.87
CA LEU A 234 -27.22 8.29 38.14
C LEU A 234 -27.74 7.04 37.39
N TRP A 235 -29.06 6.88 37.27
CA TRP A 235 -29.67 5.77 36.55
C TRP A 235 -29.39 5.86 35.05
N ASN A 236 -29.57 7.03 34.44
CA ASN A 236 -29.24 7.25 33.03
C ASN A 236 -27.74 7.04 32.73
N ILE A 237 -26.85 7.50 33.61
CA ILE A 237 -25.40 7.26 33.48
C ILE A 237 -25.09 5.75 33.54
N ASN A 238 -25.69 5.02 34.48
CA ASN A 238 -25.49 3.56 34.57
C ASN A 238 -26.02 2.83 33.33
N ILE A 239 -27.17 3.23 32.78
CA ILE A 239 -27.70 2.66 31.52
C ILE A 239 -26.71 2.90 30.38
N LEU A 240 -26.22 4.14 30.23
CA LEU A 240 -25.25 4.47 29.19
C LEU A 240 -23.96 3.63 29.33
N LEU A 241 -23.48 3.44 30.57
CA LEU A 241 -22.30 2.62 30.85
C LEU A 241 -22.54 1.13 30.55
N VAL A 242 -23.70 0.58 30.91
CA VAL A 242 -24.07 -0.81 30.57
C VAL A 242 -24.16 -1.02 29.06
N LEU A 243 -24.74 -0.07 28.33
CA LEU A 243 -24.79 -0.11 26.87
C LEU A 243 -23.38 0.01 26.23
N GLY A 244 -22.45 0.69 26.90
CA GLY A 244 -21.06 0.83 26.47
C GLY A 244 -20.18 -0.40 26.74
N LEU A 245 -20.55 -1.26 27.71
CA LEU A 245 -19.77 -2.45 28.09
C LEU A 245 -19.48 -3.39 26.90
N PRO A 246 -20.48 -3.81 26.09
CA PRO A 246 -20.24 -4.69 24.94
C PRO A 246 -19.24 -4.11 23.95
N PHE A 247 -19.28 -2.79 23.70
CA PHE A 247 -18.38 -2.13 22.75
C PHE A 247 -16.94 -2.08 23.26
N ILE A 248 -16.75 -1.84 24.55
CA ILE A 248 -15.43 -1.70 25.16
C ILE A 248 -14.75 -3.06 25.36
N LEU A 249 -15.48 -4.06 25.85
CA LEU A 249 -14.94 -5.41 26.01
C LEU A 249 -14.72 -6.11 24.66
N SER A 250 -15.55 -5.85 23.63
CA SER A 250 -15.38 -6.51 22.33
C SER A 250 -14.22 -5.95 21.49
N ARG A 251 -13.53 -4.89 21.92
CA ARG A 251 -12.39 -4.34 21.18
C ARG A 251 -11.21 -5.31 21.19
N LYS A 252 -10.80 -5.74 20.00
CA LYS A 252 -9.55 -6.49 19.80
C LYS A 252 -8.43 -5.53 19.37
N SER A 253 -7.27 -5.67 20.02
CA SER A 253 -6.06 -4.93 19.64
C SER A 253 -5.29 -5.68 18.57
N VAL A 254 -4.65 -4.93 17.66
CA VAL A 254 -3.87 -5.49 16.54
C VAL A 254 -2.66 -6.30 17.03
N ILE A 255 -2.08 -5.90 18.16
CA ILE A 255 -0.98 -6.63 18.85
C ILE A 255 -1.44 -6.90 20.29
N PRO A 256 -2.13 -8.03 20.54
CA PRO A 256 -2.60 -8.36 21.87
C PRO A 256 -1.45 -8.87 22.74
N VAL A 257 -1.31 -8.30 23.93
CA VAL A 257 -0.32 -8.72 24.94
C VAL A 257 -1.02 -9.45 26.10
N TYR A 258 -2.24 -9.03 26.43
CA TYR A 258 -3.02 -9.57 27.55
C TYR A 258 -4.27 -10.29 27.05
N PHE A 259 -4.50 -11.49 27.59
CA PHE A 259 -5.65 -12.37 27.30
C PHE A 259 -5.87 -12.68 25.81
N GLY A 260 -4.84 -12.49 24.95
CA GLY A 260 -4.97 -12.66 23.50
C GLY A 260 -5.89 -11.63 22.81
N LEU A 261 -6.35 -10.60 23.53
CA LEU A 261 -7.36 -9.65 23.04
C LEU A 261 -6.92 -8.19 23.15
N TYR A 262 -6.19 -7.80 24.20
CA TYR A 262 -5.91 -6.39 24.49
C TYR A 262 -4.41 -6.05 24.46
N SER A 263 -4.09 -4.90 23.91
CA SER A 263 -2.80 -4.22 24.11
C SER A 263 -2.75 -3.58 25.51
N PHE A 264 -1.57 -3.22 26.00
CA PHE A 264 -1.42 -2.56 27.31
C PHE A 264 -2.32 -1.33 27.48
N LYS A 265 -2.39 -0.46 26.46
CA LYS A 265 -3.27 0.73 26.46
C LYS A 265 -4.76 0.34 26.45
N GLY A 266 -5.12 -0.69 25.68
CA GLY A 266 -6.50 -1.20 25.63
C GLY A 266 -6.96 -1.76 26.97
N LEU A 267 -6.09 -2.50 27.66
CA LEU A 267 -6.37 -3.06 28.98
C LEU A 267 -6.62 -1.95 30.02
N ILE A 268 -5.79 -0.90 30.04
CA ILE A 268 -5.98 0.24 30.95
C ILE A 268 -7.33 0.91 30.72
N LEU A 269 -7.75 1.07 29.45
CA LEU A 269 -9.05 1.64 29.12
C LEU A 269 -10.19 0.77 29.66
N VAL A 270 -10.11 -0.55 29.48
CA VAL A 270 -11.12 -1.49 30.00
C VAL A 270 -11.19 -1.42 31.53
N ILE A 271 -10.05 -1.39 32.21
CA ILE A 271 -9.99 -1.32 33.67
C ILE A 271 -10.59 0.00 34.18
N THR A 272 -10.17 1.13 33.61
CA THR A 272 -10.67 2.46 34.01
C THR A 272 -12.18 2.58 33.80
N PHE A 273 -12.72 2.07 32.70
CA PHE A 273 -14.15 2.06 32.44
C PHE A 273 -14.92 1.23 33.48
N ASN A 274 -14.44 0.01 33.79
CA ASN A 274 -15.06 -0.83 34.80
C ASN A 274 -15.01 -0.20 36.20
N MET A 275 -13.90 0.46 36.56
CA MET A 275 -13.81 1.20 37.82
C MET A 275 -14.83 2.33 37.91
N ILE A 276 -15.00 3.12 36.83
CA ILE A 276 -16.01 4.18 36.76
C ILE A 276 -17.42 3.61 36.90
N PHE A 277 -17.70 2.48 36.23
CA PHE A 277 -18.98 1.81 36.32
C PHE A 277 -19.29 1.33 37.74
N ILE A 278 -18.34 0.67 38.40
CA ILE A 278 -18.50 0.20 39.79
C ILE A 278 -18.77 1.37 40.74
N ILE A 279 -18.01 2.47 40.61
CA ILE A 279 -18.18 3.67 41.45
C ILE A 279 -19.57 4.28 41.22
N SER A 280 -19.99 4.44 39.96
CA SER A 280 -21.30 4.98 39.60
C SER A 280 -22.46 4.11 40.11
N PHE A 281 -22.31 2.79 40.00
CA PHE A 281 -23.30 1.82 40.47
C PHE A 281 -23.42 1.82 42.00
N PHE A 282 -22.28 1.90 42.71
CA PHE A 282 -22.27 2.04 44.16
C PHE A 282 -22.95 3.33 44.62
N LEU A 283 -22.70 4.46 43.96
CA LEU A 283 -23.37 5.74 44.24
C LEU A 283 -24.89 5.64 44.02
N LEU A 284 -25.34 4.94 42.96
CA LEU A 284 -26.74 4.66 42.71
C LEU A 284 -27.37 3.87 43.87
N ILE A 285 -26.77 2.77 44.29
CA ILE A 285 -27.26 1.95 45.42
C ILE A 285 -27.31 2.78 46.71
N ALA A 286 -26.24 3.52 47.02
CA ALA A 286 -26.17 4.38 48.21
C ALA A 286 -27.28 5.46 48.20
N SER A 287 -27.64 5.98 47.02
CA SER A 287 -28.75 6.93 46.86
C SER A 287 -30.12 6.32 47.15
N TYR A 288 -30.32 5.03 46.87
CA TYR A 288 -31.55 4.30 47.24
C TYR A 288 -31.59 3.98 48.73
N LEU A 289 -30.48 3.54 49.32
CA LEU A 289 -30.39 3.19 50.74
C LEU A 289 -30.59 4.41 51.67
N ARG A 290 -30.09 5.60 51.30
CA ARG A 290 -30.29 6.83 52.09
C ARG A 290 -31.76 7.22 52.28
N LYS A 291 -32.63 6.91 51.32
CA LYS A 291 -34.07 7.24 51.40
C LYS A 291 -34.81 6.38 52.44
N LYS A 292 -34.29 5.20 52.78
CA LYS A 292 -34.90 4.27 53.74
C LYS A 292 -34.60 4.63 55.21
N LYS A 293 -33.69 5.58 55.46
CA LYS A 293 -33.26 6.04 56.81
C LYS A 293 -33.94 7.34 57.26
N GLN A 294 -34.80 7.92 56.43
CA GLN A 294 -35.51 9.20 56.66
C GLN A 294 -37.04 9.03 56.73
N LEU A 295 -37.52 7.78 56.78
CA LEU A 295 -38.88 7.37 57.11
C LEU A 295 -38.83 6.67 58.46
#